data_AF-A0A8T4WF42-F1
#
_entry.id   AF-A0A8T4WF42-F1
#
_cell.length_a   1.000
_cell.length_b   1.000
_cell.length_c   1.000
_cell.angle_alpha   90.00
_cell.angle_beta   90.00
_cell.angle_gamma   90.00
#
_symmetry.space_group_name_H-M   'P 1'
#
loop_
_entity.id
_entity.type
_entity.pdbx_description
1 polymer ?
#
loop_
_entity_poly.entity_id
_entity_poly.type
_entity_poly.pdbx_seq_one_letter_code
_entity_poly.pdbx_strand_id
1 'polypeptide(L)'
;MELECKSCGYEWDYKGESDFYATCPNCHYKVKISAKAKVVKPDFEIDRFNEEENGLLNELATCEGPEDFQKVCSKYEQQEFNAMKKKIKGKVQKMREDLKKFERAEDVLEGSNWQYPEL
;
A
#
# COMPACT_ATOMS: atom_id res chain seq x y z
N MET A 1 -0.37 -6.40 21.10
CA MET A 1 -1.70 -6.10 20.52
C MET A 1 -2.68 -6.02 21.68
N GLU A 2 -3.35 -4.89 21.87
CA GLU A 2 -4.29 -4.75 22.98
C GLU A 2 -5.58 -5.53 22.71
N LEU A 3 -5.95 -6.41 23.64
CA LEU A 3 -7.14 -7.24 23.59
C LEU A 3 -8.02 -6.97 24.81
N GLU A 4 -9.32 -6.96 24.57
CA GLU A 4 -10.34 -6.84 25.61
C GLU A 4 -11.12 -8.15 25.72
N CYS A 5 -11.32 -8.63 26.95
CA CYS A 5 -12.16 -9.80 27.20
C CYS A 5 -13.64 -9.44 27.18
N LYS A 6 -14.39 -9.94 26.20
CA LYS A 6 -15.86 -9.78 26.16
C LYS A 6 -16.62 -10.41 27.34
N SER A 7 -15.99 -11.29 28.10
CA SER A 7 -16.63 -11.97 29.24
C SER A 7 -16.44 -11.25 30.57
N CYS A 8 -15.30 -10.57 30.78
CA CYS A 8 -14.99 -9.94 32.07
C CYS A 8 -14.51 -8.48 31.96
N GLY A 9 -14.34 -7.95 30.75
CA GLY A 9 -13.86 -6.59 30.50
C GLY A 9 -12.37 -6.38 30.76
N TYR A 10 -11.60 -7.42 31.08
CA TYR A 10 -10.16 -7.27 31.31
C TYR A 10 -9.42 -6.97 30.00
N GLU A 11 -8.59 -5.93 30.02
CA GLU A 11 -7.74 -5.50 28.91
C GLU A 11 -6.29 -5.91 29.15
N TRP A 12 -5.62 -6.43 28.11
CA TRP A 12 -4.20 -6.78 28.20
C TRP A 12 -3.48 -6.68 26.86
N ASP A 13 -2.17 -6.44 26.93
CA ASP A 13 -1.29 -6.50 25.76
C ASP A 13 -0.92 -7.95 25.45
N TYR A 14 -1.46 -8.47 24.36
CA TYR A 14 -1.18 -9.82 23.87
C TYR A 14 0.19 -9.89 23.19
N LYS A 15 1.04 -10.79 23.71
CA LYS A 15 2.41 -11.08 23.25
C LYS A 15 2.59 -12.50 22.70
N GLY A 16 1.50 -13.23 22.45
CA GLY A 16 1.56 -14.60 21.93
C GLY A 16 1.68 -14.65 20.41
N GLU A 17 2.05 -15.82 19.88
CA GLU A 17 2.24 -16.05 18.44
C GLU A 17 0.95 -16.49 17.72
N SER A 18 -0.11 -16.86 18.45
CA SER A 18 -1.35 -17.28 17.81
C SER A 18 -2.07 -16.08 17.17
N ASP A 19 -2.44 -16.23 15.90
CA ASP A 19 -3.17 -15.22 15.13
C ASP A 19 -4.69 -15.30 15.27
N PHE A 20 -5.21 -16.38 15.89
CA PHE A 20 -6.64 -16.70 15.86
C PHE A 20 -7.33 -16.52 17.22
N TYR A 21 -6.69 -16.95 18.30
CA TYR A 21 -7.29 -16.94 19.63
C TYR A 21 -6.27 -16.63 20.71
N ALA A 22 -6.67 -15.77 21.66
CA ALA A 22 -5.98 -15.55 22.92
C ALA A 22 -6.84 -16.10 24.06
N THR A 23 -6.20 -16.48 25.16
CA THR A 23 -6.89 -16.83 26.40
C THR A 23 -6.78 -15.65 27.35
N CYS A 24 -7.91 -15.19 27.89
CA CYS A 24 -7.91 -14.13 28.90
C CYS A 24 -7.17 -14.61 30.16
N PRO A 25 -6.19 -13.86 30.68
CA PRO A 25 -5.43 -14.27 31.87
C PRO A 25 -6.26 -14.19 33.16
N ASN A 26 -7.37 -13.45 33.17
CA ASN A 26 -8.21 -13.28 34.35
C ASN A 26 -9.30 -14.36 34.48
N CYS A 27 -10.05 -14.62 33.41
CA CYS A 27 -11.20 -15.55 33.45
C CYS A 27 -11.04 -16.78 32.55
N HIS A 28 -9.89 -16.94 31.88
CA HIS A 28 -9.60 -18.03 30.94
C HIS A 28 -10.57 -18.16 29.75
N TYR A 29 -11.38 -17.13 29.50
CA TYR A 29 -12.26 -17.09 28.33
C TYR A 29 -11.45 -16.95 27.03
N LYS A 30 -11.86 -17.67 25.99
CA LYS A 30 -11.22 -17.63 24.66
C LYS A 30 -11.68 -16.40 23.89
N VAL A 31 -10.76 -15.50 23.59
CA VAL A 31 -11.00 -14.28 22.81
C VAL A 31 -10.48 -14.50 21.40
N LYS A 32 -11.36 -14.26 20.41
CA LYS A 32 -10.97 -14.32 18.99
C LYS A 32 -10.12 -13.11 18.67
N ILE A 33 -8.86 -13.35 18.30
CA ILE A 33 -7.97 -12.33 17.75
C ILE A 33 -8.46 -12.16 16.32
N SER A 34 -9.21 -11.09 16.05
CA SER A 34 -9.46 -10.76 14.65
C SER A 34 -8.11 -10.42 14.07
N ALA A 35 -7.60 -11.25 13.16
CA ALA A 35 -6.63 -10.85 12.16
C ALA A 35 -7.29 -9.75 11.31
N LYS A 36 -7.50 -8.57 11.90
CA LYS A 36 -7.33 -7.34 11.15
C LYS A 36 -5.89 -7.46 10.72
N ALA A 37 -5.73 -7.93 9.47
CA ALA A 37 -4.49 -7.90 8.71
C ALA A 37 -3.68 -6.77 9.31
N LYS A 38 -2.48 -7.06 9.83
CA LYS A 38 -1.59 -6.05 10.37
C LYS A 38 -1.79 -4.87 9.43
N VAL A 39 -2.51 -3.85 9.90
CA VAL A 39 -2.32 -2.52 9.34
C VAL A 39 -0.95 -2.29 9.92
N VAL A 40 0.06 -2.81 9.21
CA VAL A 40 1.30 -2.12 9.02
C VAL A 40 0.73 -0.77 8.66
N LYS A 41 0.61 0.11 9.67
CA LYS A 41 0.72 1.51 9.39
C LYS A 41 2.07 1.48 8.69
N PRO A 42 2.14 1.63 7.34
CA PRO A 42 3.44 1.94 6.82
C PRO A 42 3.91 3.08 7.72
N ASP A 43 5.17 3.05 8.13
CA ASP A 43 5.80 4.16 8.83
C ASP A 43 5.94 5.34 7.85
N PHE A 44 4.90 5.60 7.03
CA PHE A 44 4.45 6.91 6.67
C PHE A 44 4.27 7.66 7.99
N GLU A 45 5.38 8.21 8.47
CA GLU A 45 5.47 9.64 8.69
C GLU A 45 4.27 10.31 8.00
N ILE A 46 3.30 10.75 8.81
CA ILE A 46 2.37 11.80 8.38
C ILE A 46 3.20 13.09 8.37
N ASP A 47 4.27 13.12 7.59
CA ASP A 47 5.02 14.29 7.16
C ASP A 47 5.03 14.24 5.64
N ARG A 48 3.83 14.24 5.05
CA ARG A 48 3.67 14.38 3.60
C ARG A 48 2.27 14.75 3.12
N PHE A 49 1.50 15.45 3.95
CA PHE A 49 0.55 16.39 3.37
C PHE A 49 1.36 17.61 2.94
N ASN A 50 1.93 17.48 1.75
CA ASN A 50 2.79 18.45 1.09
C ASN A 50 2.13 19.84 1.09
N GLU A 51 2.96 20.88 1.09
CA GLU A 51 2.62 22.27 0.77
C GLU A 51 1.82 22.44 -0.55
N GLU A 52 1.66 21.40 -1.36
CA GLU A 52 0.83 21.36 -2.57
C GLU A 52 -0.68 21.33 -2.29
N GLU A 53 -1.16 20.73 -1.18
CA GLU A 53 -2.59 20.81 -0.82
C GLU A 53 -3.02 22.21 -0.35
N ASN A 54 -2.08 23.02 0.15
CA ASN A 54 -2.33 24.42 0.47
C ASN A 54 -2.58 25.29 -0.77
N GLY A 55 -2.12 24.85 -1.96
CA GLY A 55 -2.38 25.53 -3.22
C GLY A 55 -3.84 25.42 -3.66
N LEU A 56 -4.44 24.24 -3.53
CA LEU A 56 -5.85 24.01 -3.87
C LEU A 56 -6.79 24.76 -2.91
N LEU A 57 -6.47 24.73 -1.60
CA LEU A 57 -7.20 25.47 -0.58
C LEU A 57 -7.13 26.99 -0.80
N ASN A 58 -5.98 27.53 -1.22
CA ASN A 58 -5.87 28.96 -1.57
C ASN A 58 -6.62 29.32 -2.86
N GLU A 59 -6.56 28.51 -3.93
CA GLU A 59 -7.32 28.77 -5.16
C GLU A 59 -8.83 28.72 -4.89
N LEU A 60 -9.30 27.73 -4.11
CA LEU A 60 -10.70 27.61 -3.70
C LEU A 60 -11.17 28.78 -2.81
N ALA A 61 -10.29 29.33 -1.96
CA ALA A 61 -10.58 30.46 -1.10
C ALA A 61 -10.79 31.78 -1.88
N THR A 62 -10.31 31.85 -3.13
CA THR A 62 -10.46 33.04 -4.00
C THR A 62 -11.61 32.95 -5.01
N CYS A 63 -12.40 31.87 -4.99
CA CYS A 63 -13.52 31.70 -5.92
C CYS A 63 -14.67 32.67 -5.59
N GLU A 64 -14.97 33.62 -6.47
CA GLU A 64 -16.09 34.57 -6.31
C GLU A 64 -17.43 34.02 -6.87
N GLY A 65 -17.44 32.82 -7.45
CA GLY A 65 -18.66 32.24 -8.02
C GLY A 65 -18.57 30.75 -8.43
N PRO A 66 -19.73 30.13 -8.75
CA PRO A 66 -19.84 28.70 -9.03
C PRO A 66 -19.14 28.25 -10.32
N GLU A 67 -18.97 29.14 -11.30
CA GLU A 67 -18.25 28.82 -12.55
C GLU A 67 -16.74 28.67 -12.33
N ASP A 68 -16.16 29.45 -11.43
CA ASP A 68 -14.73 29.38 -11.13
C ASP A 68 -14.41 28.17 -10.26
N PHE A 69 -15.33 27.76 -9.38
CA PHE A 69 -15.24 26.50 -8.64
C PHE A 69 -15.16 25.30 -9.58
N GLN A 70 -15.99 25.25 -10.63
CA GLN A 70 -16.01 24.14 -11.58
C GLN A 70 -14.71 24.04 -12.40
N LYS A 71 -14.10 25.18 -12.75
CA LYS A 71 -12.79 25.21 -13.43
C LYS A 71 -11.67 24.70 -12.53
N VAL A 72 -11.64 25.08 -11.25
CA VAL A 72 -10.63 24.64 -10.28
C VAL A 72 -10.71 23.13 -10.06
N CYS A 73 -11.91 22.58 -9.86
CA CYS A 73 -12.13 21.14 -9.72
C CYS A 73 -11.69 20.36 -10.97
N SER A 74 -12.09 20.81 -12.16
CA SER A 74 -11.72 20.14 -13.41
C SER A 74 -10.21 20.14 -13.65
N LYS A 75 -9.53 21.23 -13.30
CA LYS A 75 -8.06 21.35 -13.38
C LYS A 75 -7.38 20.35 -12.45
N TYR A 76 -7.87 20.19 -11.22
CA TYR A 76 -7.30 19.26 -10.25
C TYR A 76 -7.51 17.80 -10.65
N GLU A 77 -8.72 17.44 -11.08
CA GLU A 77 -9.02 16.09 -11.60
C GLU A 77 -8.10 15.74 -12.80
N GLN A 78 -7.87 16.70 -13.69
CA GLN A 78 -6.97 16.53 -14.82
C GLN A 78 -5.50 16.35 -14.39
N GLN A 79 -5.06 17.07 -13.36
CA GLN A 79 -3.71 16.94 -12.79
C GLN A 79 -3.50 15.56 -12.16
N GLU A 80 -4.45 15.10 -11.35
CA GLU A 80 -4.42 13.77 -10.73
C GLU A 80 -4.40 12.65 -11.78
N PHE A 81 -5.26 12.76 -12.81
CA PHE A 81 -5.28 11.81 -13.93
C PHE A 81 -3.93 11.77 -14.67
N ASN A 82 -3.33 12.92 -14.94
CA ASN A 82 -2.03 13.02 -15.61
C ASN A 82 -0.89 12.45 -14.74
N ALA A 83 -0.91 12.70 -13.43
CA ALA A 83 0.05 12.14 -12.49
C ALA A 83 -0.05 10.61 -12.44
N MET A 84 -1.27 10.08 -12.40
CA MET A 84 -1.53 8.64 -12.43
C MET A 84 -1.05 8.01 -13.75
N LYS A 85 -1.34 8.64 -14.89
CA LYS A 85 -0.89 8.20 -16.22
C LYS A 85 0.63 8.15 -16.31
N LYS A 86 1.34 9.13 -15.74
CA LYS A 86 2.81 9.15 -15.66
C LYS A 86 3.35 7.97 -14.85
N LYS A 87 2.74 7.66 -13.69
CA LYS A 87 3.11 6.50 -12.85
C LYS A 87 2.93 5.18 -13.60
N ILE A 88 1.79 4.99 -14.27
CA ILE A 88 1.51 3.78 -15.06
C ILE A 88 2.51 3.63 -16.20
N LYS A 89 2.80 4.71 -16.93
CA LYS A 89 3.79 4.70 -18.02
C LYS A 89 5.18 4.26 -17.55
N GLY A 90 5.62 4.73 -16.38
CA GLY A 90 6.88 4.30 -15.77
C GLY A 90 6.90 2.80 -15.44
N LYS A 91 5.81 2.27 -14.88
CA LYS A 91 5.70 0.83 -14.58
C LYS A 91 5.73 -0.02 -15.85
N VAL A 92 5.03 0.38 -16.90
CA VAL A 92 5.03 -0.32 -18.20
C VAL A 92 6.44 -0.34 -18.82
N GLN A 93 7.16 0.77 -18.76
CA GLN A 93 8.54 0.85 -19.26
C GLN A 93 9.46 -0.12 -18.51
N LYS A 94 9.37 -0.16 -17.17
CA LYS A 94 10.15 -1.10 -16.35
C LYS A 94 9.86 -2.56 -16.71
N MET A 95 8.58 -2.94 -16.81
CA MET A 95 8.21 -4.30 -17.22
C MET A 95 8.78 -4.67 -18.59
N ARG A 96 8.77 -3.73 -19.55
CA ARG A 96 9.36 -3.95 -20.87
C ARG A 96 10.87 -4.17 -20.80
N GLU A 97 11.58 -3.44 -19.95
CA GLU A 97 13.03 -3.62 -19.77
C GLU A 97 13.36 -4.94 -19.10
N ASP A 98 12.56 -5.36 -18.13
CA ASP A 98 12.74 -6.65 -17.46
C ASP A 98 12.45 -7.81 -18.42
N LEU A 99 11.40 -7.71 -19.26
CA LEU A 99 11.12 -8.70 -20.31
C LEU A 99 12.33 -8.88 -21.26
N LYS A 100 12.94 -7.76 -21.70
CA LYS A 100 14.16 -7.80 -22.52
C LYS A 100 15.39 -8.40 -21.82
N LYS A 101 15.42 -8.44 -20.49
CA LYS A 101 16.49 -9.12 -19.75
C LYS A 101 16.24 -10.63 -19.71
N PHE A 102 14.98 -11.04 -19.59
CA PHE A 102 14.60 -12.45 -19.64
C PHE A 102 14.87 -13.06 -21.02
N GLU A 103 14.47 -12.41 -22.11
CA GLU A 103 14.75 -12.87 -23.48
C GLU A 103 16.26 -13.09 -23.70
N ARG A 104 17.10 -12.13 -23.29
CA ARG A 104 18.56 -12.27 -23.37
C ARG A 104 19.13 -13.40 -22.52
N ALA A 105 18.47 -13.76 -21.42
CA ALA A 105 18.91 -14.87 -20.57
C ALA A 105 18.55 -16.22 -21.21
N GLU A 106 17.42 -16.29 -21.92
CA GLU A 106 16.99 -17.47 -22.68
C GLU A 106 17.96 -17.78 -23.83
N ASP A 107 18.40 -16.76 -24.59
CA ASP A 107 19.43 -16.91 -25.64
C ASP A 107 20.74 -17.53 -25.10
N VAL A 108 21.12 -17.19 -23.87
CA VAL A 108 22.33 -17.71 -23.22
C VAL A 108 22.15 -19.19 -22.84
N LEU A 109 20.95 -19.58 -22.42
CA LEU A 109 20.61 -20.96 -22.06
C LEU A 109 20.48 -21.85 -23.30
N GLU A 110 19.90 -21.35 -24.39
CA GLU A 110 19.81 -22.10 -25.66
C GLU A 110 21.17 -22.26 -26.35
N GLY A 111 22.09 -21.31 -26.16
CA GLY A 111 23.46 -21.39 -26.69
C GLY A 111 24.42 -22.27 -25.88
N SER A 112 24.01 -22.75 -24.71
CA SER A 112 24.85 -23.63 -23.89
C SER A 112 24.61 -25.10 -24.22
N ASN A 113 25.62 -25.75 -24.82
CA ASN A 113 25.63 -27.19 -25.06
C ASN A 113 25.83 -27.93 -23.73
N TRP A 114 24.74 -28.19 -23.02
CA TRP A 114 24.75 -28.93 -21.76
C TRP A 114 24.99 -30.42 -22.03
N GLN A 115 26.25 -30.84 -22.02
CA GLN A 115 26.60 -32.25 -21.99
C GLN A 115 26.36 -32.79 -20.57
N TYR A 116 25.28 -33.55 -20.42
CA TYR A 116 24.98 -34.28 -19.19
C TYR A 116 26.08 -35.32 -18.93
N PRO A 117 26.62 -35.42 -17.70
CA PRO A 117 27.53 -36.49 -17.36
C PRO A 117 26.76 -37.82 -17.35
N GLU A 118 27.17 -38.75 -18.20
CA GLU A 118 26.65 -40.13 -18.20
C GLU A 118 27.08 -40.82 -16.90
N LEU A 119 26.11 -41.47 -16.24
CA LEU A 119 26.27 -42.24 -14.99
C LEU A 119 26.77 -43.65 -15.27
#